data_AF-A0A6A3FZ31-F1
#
_entry.id   AF-A0A6A3FZ31-F1
#
_cell.length_a   1.000
_cell.length_b   1.000
_cell.length_c   1.000
_cell.angle_alpha   90.00
_cell.angle_beta   90.00
_cell.angle_gamma   90.00
#
_symmetry.space_group_name_H-M   'P 1'
#
loop_
_entity.id
_entity.type
_entity.pdbx_description
1 polymer ?
#
loop_
_entity_poly.entity_id
_entity_poly.type
_entity_poly.pdbx_seq_one_letter_code
_entity_poly.pdbx_strand_id
1 'polypeptide(L)'
;MVKEICSSISWLGDLAVDGKAVVKIFKKRHQLNHELQEVLRRNGRRTLALPVETRWGTLEKCFSTLLAAELFLHEIVSRRAFLAQGTKEQKAKKRVIHDIVRSGSFVPNLERGQTLLEILTKFSRRFERNDTPTSDVYEMFLELPELIKGVGLTAAE
;
A
#
# COMPACT_ATOMS: atom_id res chain seq x y z
N MET A 1 -11.50 -8.33 10.77
CA MET A 1 -10.59 -9.19 9.98
C MET A 1 -9.41 -8.43 9.37
N VAL A 2 -9.54 -7.68 8.26
CA VAL A 2 -8.39 -6.97 7.63
C VAL A 2 -7.68 -6.03 8.61
N LYS A 3 -8.46 -5.17 9.28
CA LYS A 3 -7.93 -4.26 10.31
C LYS A 3 -7.26 -4.99 11.48
N GLU A 4 -7.78 -6.15 11.90
CA GLU A 4 -7.22 -6.90 13.02
C GLU A 4 -5.89 -7.54 12.66
N ILE A 5 -5.79 -8.14 11.47
CA ILE A 5 -4.55 -8.75 10.99
C ILE A 5 -3.49 -7.68 10.70
N CYS A 6 -3.87 -6.51 10.15
CA CYS A 6 -2.95 -5.37 10.05
C CYS A 6 -2.52 -4.84 11.43
N SER A 7 -3.33 -5.00 12.48
CA SER A 7 -2.94 -4.64 13.84
C SER A 7 -2.04 -5.70 14.49
N SER A 8 -2.19 -6.98 14.13
CA SER A 8 -1.31 -8.06 14.59
C SER A 8 0.07 -7.95 13.96
N ILE A 9 0.13 -7.62 12.67
CA ILE A 9 1.39 -7.44 11.92
C ILE A 9 1.76 -5.96 11.94
N SER A 10 2.52 -5.54 12.97
CA SER A 10 2.84 -4.13 13.24
C SER A 10 3.36 -3.36 12.02
N TRP A 11 4.34 -3.92 11.31
CA TRP A 11 4.93 -3.27 10.13
C TRP A 11 3.94 -3.11 8.97
N LEU A 12 2.99 -4.03 8.81
CA LEU A 12 1.94 -3.95 7.78
C LEU A 12 0.90 -2.90 8.15
N GLY A 13 0.57 -2.82 9.45
CA GLY A 13 -0.28 -1.77 10.00
C GLY A 13 0.30 -0.38 9.75
N ASP A 14 1.57 -0.17 10.10
CA ASP A 14 2.28 1.08 9.87
C ASP A 14 2.34 1.44 8.38
N LEU A 15 2.69 0.48 7.53
CA LEU A 15 2.72 0.67 6.08
C LEU A 15 1.34 1.04 5.50
N ALA A 16 0.26 0.42 6.00
CA ALA A 16 -1.09 0.74 5.57
C ALA A 16 -1.49 2.16 5.96
N VAL A 17 -1.10 2.63 7.16
CA VAL A 17 -1.30 4.00 7.62
C VAL A 17 -0.52 4.98 6.75
N ASP A 18 0.76 4.71 6.51
CA ASP A 18 1.66 5.53 5.72
C ASP A 18 1.20 5.64 4.26
N GLY A 19 0.93 4.51 3.61
CA GLY A 19 0.42 4.47 2.25
C GLY A 19 -0.89 5.23 2.11
N LYS A 20 -1.82 5.07 3.06
CA LYS A 20 -3.08 5.84 3.10
C LYS A 20 -2.83 7.34 3.28
N ALA A 21 -1.87 7.74 4.13
CA ALA A 21 -1.52 9.14 4.35
C ALA A 21 -0.98 9.79 3.07
N VAL A 22 -0.10 9.08 2.35
CA VAL A 22 0.44 9.50 1.04
C VAL A 22 -0.71 9.71 0.06
N VAL A 23 -1.54 8.69 -0.19
CA VAL A 23 -2.66 8.82 -1.15
C VAL A 23 -3.61 9.96 -0.77
N LYS A 24 -3.89 10.14 0.53
CA LYS A 24 -4.81 11.18 1.03
C LYS A 24 -4.26 12.59 0.81
N ILE A 25 -2.94 12.83 0.91
CA ILE A 25 -2.39 14.17 0.70
C ILE A 25 -2.49 14.59 -0.77
N PHE A 26 -2.27 13.65 -1.69
CA PHE A 26 -2.37 13.90 -3.12
C PHE A 26 -3.84 14.08 -3.53
N LYS A 27 -4.76 13.21 -3.08
CA LYS A 27 -6.18 13.33 -3.44
C LYS A 27 -6.87 14.57 -2.87
N LYS A 28 -6.49 15.04 -1.68
CA LYS A 28 -7.13 16.22 -1.05
C LYS A 28 -6.70 17.55 -1.66
N ARG A 29 -5.58 17.61 -2.36
CA ARG A 29 -5.02 18.86 -2.89
C ARG A 29 -5.17 18.85 -4.40
N HIS A 30 -6.13 19.61 -4.92
CA HIS A 30 -6.45 19.64 -6.35
C HIS A 30 -5.22 19.83 -7.25
N GLN A 31 -4.32 20.75 -6.89
CA GLN A 31 -3.10 21.00 -7.67
C GLN A 31 -2.16 19.78 -7.73
N LEU A 32 -1.88 19.16 -6.57
CA LEU A 32 -0.98 17.99 -6.51
C LEU A 32 -1.64 16.76 -7.13
N ASN A 33 -2.95 16.60 -6.98
CA ASN A 33 -3.69 15.54 -7.63
C ASN A 33 -3.61 15.67 -9.15
N HIS A 34 -3.82 16.87 -9.66
CA HIS A 34 -3.77 17.15 -11.09
C HIS A 34 -2.37 16.90 -11.66
N GLU A 35 -1.34 17.43 -10.99
CA GLU A 35 0.04 17.22 -11.38
C GLU A 35 0.42 15.73 -11.38
N LEU A 36 0.07 15.00 -10.31
CA LEU A 36 0.34 13.58 -10.24
C LEU A 36 -0.45 12.79 -11.31
N GLN A 37 -1.73 13.11 -11.53
CA GLN A 37 -2.52 12.42 -12.55
C GLN A 37 -2.04 12.70 -13.97
N GLU A 38 -1.60 13.92 -14.27
CA GLU A 38 -0.97 14.25 -15.55
C GLU A 38 0.28 13.40 -15.76
N VAL A 39 1.16 13.32 -14.77
CA VAL A 39 2.40 12.54 -14.84
C VAL A 39 2.08 11.05 -14.98
N LEU A 40 1.15 10.51 -14.18
CA LEU A 40 0.75 9.10 -14.27
C LEU A 40 0.14 8.77 -15.64
N ARG A 41 -0.77 9.61 -16.15
CA ARG A 41 -1.42 9.42 -17.46
C ARG A 41 -0.40 9.43 -18.60
N ARG A 42 0.55 10.38 -18.59
CA ARG A 42 1.61 10.47 -19.60
C ARG A 42 2.50 9.23 -19.64
N ASN A 43 2.68 8.58 -18.50
CA ASN A 43 3.51 7.39 -18.35
C ASN A 43 2.70 6.08 -18.39
N GLY A 44 1.42 6.11 -18.80
CA GLY A 44 0.56 4.93 -18.87
C GLY A 44 0.30 4.26 -17.51
N ARG A 45 0.50 4.97 -16.40
CA ARG A 45 0.33 4.46 -15.04
C ARG A 45 -1.11 4.70 -14.55
N ARG A 46 -1.55 3.82 -13.65
CA ARG A 46 -2.88 3.92 -13.03
C ARG A 46 -2.88 4.98 -11.92
N THR A 47 -4.02 5.63 -11.75
CA THR A 47 -4.26 6.57 -10.64
C THR A 47 -4.10 5.89 -9.29
N LEU A 48 -3.57 6.62 -8.30
CA LEU A 48 -3.46 6.14 -6.92
C LEU A 48 -4.80 5.63 -6.36
N ALA A 49 -4.80 4.38 -5.92
CA ALA A 49 -5.93 3.75 -5.26
C ALA A 49 -5.96 4.15 -3.78
N LEU A 50 -7.12 4.57 -3.28
CA LEU A 50 -7.31 4.79 -1.84
C LEU A 50 -7.74 3.44 -1.23
N PRO A 51 -7.04 2.93 -0.20
CA PRO A 51 -7.38 1.65 0.37
C PRO A 51 -8.69 1.75 1.16
N VAL A 52 -9.51 0.70 1.08
CA VAL A 52 -10.72 0.52 1.89
C VAL A 52 -10.39 -0.51 2.96
N GLU A 53 -10.63 -0.16 4.23
CA GLU A 53 -10.19 -0.96 5.38
C GLU A 53 -10.85 -2.35 5.50
N THR A 54 -11.82 -2.67 4.64
CA THR A 54 -12.60 -3.91 4.72
C THR A 54 -12.15 -4.99 3.75
N ARG A 55 -11.23 -4.71 2.80
CA ARG A 55 -10.87 -5.68 1.74
C ARG A 55 -9.39 -5.67 1.41
N TRP A 56 -8.74 -6.84 1.51
CA TRP A 56 -7.33 -7.08 1.16
C TRP A 56 -6.96 -6.54 -0.22
N GLY A 57 -7.76 -6.86 -1.24
CA GLY A 57 -7.50 -6.43 -2.60
C GLY A 57 -7.56 -4.91 -2.84
N THR A 58 -8.12 -4.11 -1.93
CA THR A 58 -8.04 -2.63 -2.05
C THR A 58 -6.75 -2.08 -1.46
N LEU A 59 -6.22 -2.73 -0.41
CA LEU A 59 -4.91 -2.40 0.16
C LEU A 59 -3.79 -2.84 -0.79
N GLU A 60 -3.92 -4.03 -1.38
CA GLU A 60 -3.02 -4.54 -2.42
C GLU A 60 -2.93 -3.56 -3.60
N LYS A 61 -4.09 -3.12 -4.12
CA LYS A 61 -4.16 -2.11 -5.18
C LYS A 61 -3.53 -0.78 -4.74
N CYS A 62 -3.72 -0.36 -3.49
CA CYS A 62 -3.06 0.84 -2.97
C CYS A 62 -1.54 0.71 -3.08
N PHE A 63 -0.96 -0.36 -2.53
CA PHE A 63 0.48 -0.59 -2.56
C PHE A 63 1.02 -0.71 -3.98
N SER A 64 0.36 -1.48 -4.84
CA SER A 64 0.73 -1.62 -6.25
C SER A 64 0.73 -0.27 -6.99
N THR A 65 -0.30 0.57 -6.79
CA THR A 65 -0.33 1.90 -7.42
C THR A 65 0.68 2.87 -6.83
N LEU A 66 1.02 2.76 -5.54
CA LEU A 66 2.06 3.57 -4.91
C LEU A 66 3.44 3.18 -5.43
N LEU A 67 3.73 1.88 -5.51
CA LEU A 67 4.98 1.35 -6.04
C LEU A 67 5.18 1.77 -7.51
N ALA A 68 4.14 1.63 -8.33
CA ALA A 68 4.18 2.07 -9.73
C ALA A 68 4.32 3.59 -9.91
N ALA A 69 3.98 4.37 -8.87
CA ALA A 69 4.07 5.83 -8.87
C ALA A 69 5.31 6.36 -8.12
N GLU A 70 6.14 5.49 -7.55
CA GLU A 70 7.17 5.87 -6.58
C GLU A 70 8.14 6.93 -7.12
N LEU A 71 8.72 6.72 -8.30
CA LEU A 71 9.66 7.68 -8.91
C LEU A 71 9.04 9.08 -9.04
N PHE A 72 7.77 9.16 -9.43
CA PHE A 72 7.06 10.43 -9.58
C PHE A 72 6.71 11.05 -8.23
N LEU A 73 6.34 10.22 -7.25
CA LEU A 73 6.11 10.67 -5.88
C LEU A 73 7.40 11.24 -5.29
N HIS A 74 8.51 10.53 -5.44
CA HIS A 74 9.83 10.94 -4.99
C HIS A 74 10.25 12.27 -5.63
N GLU A 75 10.04 12.44 -6.93
CA GLU A 75 10.32 13.70 -7.63
C GLU A 75 9.47 14.86 -7.08
N ILE A 76 8.15 14.66 -6.94
CA ILE A 76 7.24 15.72 -6.48
C ILE A 76 7.54 16.12 -5.03
N VAL A 77 7.74 15.16 -4.12
CA VAL A 77 8.00 15.47 -2.71
C VAL A 77 9.37 16.11 -2.51
N SER A 78 10.35 15.79 -3.36
CA SER A 78 11.70 16.36 -3.29
C SER A 78 11.76 17.83 -3.70
N ARG A 79 10.73 18.38 -4.35
CA ARG A 79 10.69 19.77 -4.75
C ARG A 79 10.56 20.68 -3.53
N ARG A 80 11.42 21.72 -3.43
CA ARG A 80 11.35 22.72 -2.36
C ARG A 80 9.97 23.39 -2.25
N ALA A 81 9.30 23.59 -3.38
CA ALA A 81 7.95 24.15 -3.44
C ALA A 81 6.91 23.27 -2.73
N PHE A 82 7.11 21.96 -2.68
CA PHE A 82 6.23 21.04 -1.96
C PHE A 82 6.21 21.43 -0.48
N LEU A 83 7.35 21.50 0.20
CA LEU A 83 7.43 21.84 1.62
C LEU A 83 7.08 23.30 1.94
N ALA A 84 7.31 24.23 1.00
CA ALA A 84 7.11 25.67 1.23
C ALA A 84 5.63 26.10 1.22
N GLN A 85 4.76 25.39 0.50
CA GLN A 85 3.36 25.79 0.31
C GLN A 85 2.41 25.30 1.41
N GLY A 86 1.58 26.22 1.93
CA GLY A 86 0.44 25.93 2.82
C GLY A 86 0.55 26.48 4.25
N THR A 87 -0.42 26.16 5.09
CA THR A 87 -0.44 26.51 6.53
C THR A 87 0.60 25.70 7.33
N LYS A 88 0.83 26.06 8.60
CA LYS A 88 1.78 25.35 9.48
C LYS A 88 1.45 23.86 9.62
N GLU A 89 0.18 23.52 9.78
CA GLU A 89 -0.34 22.15 9.90
C GLU A 89 -0.18 21.39 8.58
N GLN A 90 -0.40 22.08 7.46
CA GLN A 90 -0.22 21.52 6.13
C GLN A 90 1.24 21.21 5.83
N LYS A 91 2.17 22.08 6.25
CA LYS A 91 3.61 21.86 6.15
C LYS A 91 4.07 20.70 7.02
N ALA A 92 3.55 20.57 8.23
CA ALA A 92 3.83 19.43 9.10
C ALA A 92 3.43 18.10 8.45
N LYS A 93 2.21 18.02 7.89
CA LYS A 93 1.75 16.82 7.15
C LYS A 93 2.62 16.52 5.93
N LYS A 94 3.03 17.54 5.18
CA LYS A 94 3.91 17.34 4.02
C LYS A 94 5.30 16.85 4.41
N ARG A 95 5.85 17.28 5.56
CA ARG A 95 7.12 16.76 6.07
C ARG A 95 7.04 15.28 6.37
N VAL A 96 5.99 14.84 7.08
CA VAL A 96 5.76 13.41 7.33
C VAL A 96 5.71 12.62 6.02
N ILE A 97 4.99 13.09 5.00
CA ILE A 97 4.93 12.41 3.69
C ILE A 97 6.28 12.42 2.97
N HIS A 98 7.02 13.52 3.05
CA HIS A 98 8.37 13.61 2.48
C HIS A 98 9.30 12.59 3.14
N ASP A 99 9.24 12.45 4.46
CA ASP A 99 10.09 11.54 5.22
C ASP A 99 9.72 10.07 4.96
N ILE A 100 8.42 9.76 4.83
CA ILE A 100 7.93 8.44 4.44
C ILE A 100 8.42 8.07 3.04
N VAL A 101 8.14 8.90 2.02
CA VAL A 101 8.45 8.57 0.61
C VAL A 101 9.96 8.48 0.37
N ARG A 102 10.76 9.22 1.14
CA ARG A 102 12.23 9.18 1.04
C ARG A 102 12.88 8.14 1.96
N SER A 103 12.11 7.45 2.79
CA SER A 103 12.65 6.39 3.62
C SER A 103 13.16 5.25 2.73
N GLY A 104 14.39 4.79 3.00
CA GLY A 104 14.95 3.62 2.31
C GLY A 104 14.16 2.33 2.54
N SER A 105 13.30 2.30 3.57
CA SER A 105 12.40 1.17 3.85
C SER A 105 11.07 1.23 3.13
N PHE A 106 10.69 2.36 2.52
CA PHE A 106 9.34 2.55 1.97
C PHE A 106 9.06 1.61 0.80
N VAL A 107 9.94 1.56 -0.20
CA VAL A 107 9.80 0.68 -1.36
C VAL A 107 9.90 -0.80 -0.98
N PRO A 108 10.92 -1.26 -0.23
CA PRO A 108 10.98 -2.65 0.21
C PRO A 108 9.75 -3.09 1.02
N ASN A 109 9.22 -2.22 1.87
CA ASN A 109 8.01 -2.52 2.63
C ASN A 109 6.78 -2.59 1.73
N LEU A 110 6.65 -1.74 0.72
CA LEU A 110 5.56 -1.82 -0.27
C LEU A 110 5.61 -3.13 -1.07
N GLU A 111 6.79 -3.57 -1.51
CA GLU A 111 6.97 -4.83 -2.23
C GLU A 111 6.64 -6.04 -1.34
N ARG A 112 7.15 -6.04 -0.10
CA ARG A 112 6.86 -7.06 0.91
C ARG A 112 5.36 -7.13 1.22
N GLY A 113 4.76 -5.96 1.47
CA GLY A 113 3.33 -5.83 1.75
C GLY A 113 2.46 -6.24 0.56
N GLN A 114 2.84 -5.89 -0.66
CA GLN A 114 2.13 -6.31 -1.88
C GLN A 114 2.15 -7.83 -2.01
N THR A 115 3.30 -8.46 -1.85
CA THR A 115 3.44 -9.93 -1.94
C THR A 115 2.55 -10.65 -0.93
N LEU A 116 2.55 -10.17 0.33
CA LEU A 116 1.67 -10.71 1.37
C LEU A 116 0.19 -10.61 0.98
N LEU A 117 -0.22 -9.42 0.53
CA LEU A 117 -1.60 -9.15 0.22
C LEU A 117 -2.07 -9.90 -1.04
N GLU A 118 -1.20 -10.12 -2.01
CA GLU A 118 -1.49 -10.98 -3.17
C GLU A 118 -1.79 -12.42 -2.74
N ILE A 119 -0.99 -12.99 -1.83
CA ILE A 119 -1.24 -14.31 -1.24
C ILE A 119 -2.59 -14.32 -0.54
N LEU A 120 -2.84 -13.38 0.39
CA LEU A 120 -4.08 -13.31 1.17
C LEU A 120 -5.32 -13.09 0.28
N THR A 121 -5.21 -12.25 -0.75
CA THR A 121 -6.29 -12.02 -1.73
C THR A 121 -6.56 -13.27 -2.55
N LYS A 122 -5.54 -13.98 -3.03
CA LYS A 122 -5.69 -15.24 -3.79
C LYS A 122 -6.44 -16.28 -2.97
N PHE A 123 -6.05 -16.45 -1.71
CA PHE A 123 -6.66 -17.40 -0.78
C PHE A 123 -8.10 -17.04 -0.47
N SER A 124 -8.34 -15.79 -0.07
CA SER A 124 -9.69 -15.29 0.23
C SER A 124 -10.65 -15.49 -0.94
N ARG A 125 -10.23 -15.17 -2.18
CA ARG A 125 -11.07 -15.36 -3.36
C ARG A 125 -11.43 -16.81 -3.63
N ARG A 126 -10.55 -17.76 -3.29
CA ARG A 126 -10.82 -19.19 -3.48
C ARG A 126 -11.80 -19.69 -2.43
N PHE A 127 -11.66 -19.23 -1.18
CA PHE A 127 -12.56 -19.58 -0.08
C PHE A 127 -13.97 -18.96 -0.21
N GLU A 128 -14.07 -17.79 -0.83
CA GLU A 128 -15.36 -17.12 -1.08
C GLU A 128 -16.18 -17.77 -2.20
N ARG A 129 -15.60 -18.71 -2.97
CA ARG A 129 -16.35 -19.42 -4.02
C ARG A 129 -17.12 -20.59 -3.42
N ASN A 130 -18.41 -20.65 -3.74
CA ASN A 130 -19.32 -21.71 -3.31
C ASN A 130 -19.00 -23.10 -3.92
N ASP A 131 -18.15 -23.15 -4.95
CA ASP A 131 -17.80 -24.37 -5.69
C ASP A 131 -16.44 -24.95 -5.30
N THR A 132 -15.70 -24.33 -4.39
CA THR A 132 -14.37 -24.80 -3.99
C THR A 132 -14.49 -26.05 -3.10
N PRO A 133 -13.94 -27.20 -3.51
CA PRO A 133 -13.91 -28.40 -2.68
C PRO A 133 -13.11 -28.21 -1.40
N THR A 134 -13.52 -28.87 -0.31
CA THR A 134 -12.79 -28.83 0.97
C THR A 134 -11.35 -29.34 0.85
N SER A 135 -11.07 -30.27 -0.07
CA SER A 135 -9.72 -30.76 -0.37
C SER A 135 -8.80 -29.64 -0.87
N ASP A 136 -9.28 -28.81 -1.80
CA ASP A 136 -8.53 -27.67 -2.33
C ASP A 136 -8.24 -26.66 -1.21
N VAL A 137 -9.20 -26.43 -0.32
CA VAL A 137 -9.01 -25.56 0.85
C VAL A 137 -7.92 -26.10 1.76
N TYR A 138 -7.92 -27.41 2.02
CA TYR A 138 -6.92 -28.06 2.85
C TYR A 138 -5.51 -27.96 2.25
N GLU A 139 -5.35 -28.24 0.96
CA GLU A 139 -4.07 -28.09 0.26
C GLU A 139 -3.53 -26.67 0.36
N MET A 140 -4.39 -25.67 0.18
CA MET A 140 -4.00 -24.27 0.35
C MET A 140 -3.49 -23.98 1.77
N PHE A 141 -4.14 -24.48 2.81
CA PHE A 141 -3.65 -24.33 4.19
C PHE A 141 -2.29 -24.98 4.43
N LEU A 142 -1.95 -26.06 3.72
CA LEU A 142 -0.63 -26.68 3.77
C LEU A 142 0.44 -25.83 3.09
N GLU A 143 0.11 -25.13 2.00
CA GLU A 143 1.03 -24.25 1.27
C GLU A 143 1.28 -22.91 1.98
N LEU A 144 0.28 -22.41 2.70
CA LEU A 144 0.28 -21.06 3.28
C LEU A 144 1.51 -20.75 4.16
N PRO A 145 1.98 -21.63 5.06
CA PRO A 145 3.13 -21.34 5.92
C PRO A 145 4.41 -21.07 5.12
N GLU A 146 4.67 -21.81 4.06
CA GLU A 146 5.87 -21.63 3.23
C GLU A 146 5.79 -20.34 2.41
N LEU A 147 4.61 -20.00 1.89
CA LEU A 147 4.37 -18.73 1.21
C LEU A 147 4.56 -17.53 2.16
N ILE A 148 4.07 -17.63 3.40
CA ILE A 148 4.22 -16.58 4.43
C ILE A 148 5.68 -16.45 4.88
N LYS A 149 6.41 -17.56 5.08
CA LYS A 149 7.85 -17.53 5.38
C LYS A 149 8.64 -16.82 4.29
N GLY A 150 8.28 -17.01 3.02
CA GLY A 150 8.90 -16.32 1.88
C GLY A 150 8.76 -14.79 1.92
N VAL A 151 7.75 -14.28 2.62
CA VAL A 151 7.52 -12.84 2.86
C VAL A 151 8.29 -12.34 4.09
N GLY A 152 8.98 -13.22 4.80
CA GLY A 152 9.74 -12.91 6.02
C GLY A 152 8.86 -12.65 7.23
N LEU A 153 7.59 -13.09 7.21
CA LEU A 153 6.77 -13.14 8.43
C LEU A 153 7.27 -14.27 9.30
N THR A 154 7.65 -13.95 10.53
CA THR A 154 8.16 -14.93 11.49
C THR A 154 7.04 -15.40 12.41
N ALA A 155 7.21 -16.55 13.08
CA ALA A 155 6.22 -17.06 14.02
C ALA A 155 5.96 -16.15 15.24
N ALA A 156 6.75 -15.08 15.41
CA ALA A 156 6.61 -14.07 16.44
C ALA A 156 5.69 -12.89 16.04
N GLU A 157 5.26 -12.83 14.77
CA GLU A 157 4.33 -11.86 14.17
C GLU A 157 3.04 -12.55 13.72
#